data_AF-A0A7W0L6L3-F1
#
_entry.id   AF-A0A7W0L6L3-F1
#
_cell.length_a   1.000
_cell.length_b   1.000
_cell.length_c   1.000
_cell.angle_alpha   90.00
_cell.angle_beta   90.00
_cell.angle_gamma   90.00
#
_symmetry.space_group_name_H-M   'P 1'
#
loop_
_entity.id
_entity.type
_entity.pdbx_description
1 polymer ?
#
loop_
_entity_poly.entity_id
_entity_poly.type
_entity_poly.pdbx_seq_one_letter_code
_entity_poly.pdbx_strand_id
1 'polypeptide(L)'
;MATPLTRSARHARIVELLDAGNIRSQSDLAAALDAAGVAVTQATLSRDLDELGAVKLRGVDGEPAVYVLPQEGASPLRPAQRAPDVLIHRLGELLTGVEASANLVVVRTPPGAAQFLASALDKAGLPAVLGTIGGDDTVLVLTRDPDGGPALAAELAELAGRARRGTSPLPAPTSKEHSSP
;
A
#
# COMPACT_ATOMS: atom_id res chain seq x y z
N MET A 1 38.77 -1.13 4.01
CA MET A 1 38.27 -0.88 5.38
C MET A 1 36.76 -0.75 5.28
N ALA A 2 36.00 -1.58 6.00
CA ALA A 2 34.55 -1.50 5.99
C ALA A 2 34.09 -0.22 6.72
N THR A 3 33.20 0.54 6.09
CA THR A 3 32.68 1.79 6.68
C THR A 3 31.39 1.44 7.44
N PRO A 4 31.31 1.66 8.76
CA PRO A 4 30.08 1.45 9.49
C PRO A 4 29.04 2.48 9.03
N LEU A 5 28.04 2.03 8.28
CA LEU A 5 26.91 2.84 7.90
C LEU A 5 25.89 2.95 9.05
N THR A 6 25.22 4.09 9.13
CA THR A 6 24.01 4.23 9.95
C THR A 6 22.93 3.27 9.43
N ARG A 7 22.02 2.86 10.32
CA ARG A 7 20.91 1.95 9.96
C ARG A 7 20.11 2.47 8.75
N SER A 8 19.79 3.76 8.73
CA SER A 8 19.05 4.39 7.61
C SER A 8 19.83 4.34 6.30
N ALA A 9 21.14 4.60 6.32
CA ALA A 9 21.96 4.51 5.10
C ALA A 9 22.10 3.06 4.61
N ARG A 10 22.21 2.10 5.53
CA ARG A 10 22.22 0.68 5.20
C ARG A 10 20.88 0.23 4.61
N HIS A 11 19.76 0.68 5.17
CA HIS A 11 18.42 0.40 4.66
C HIS A 11 18.22 0.95 3.25
N ALA A 12 18.60 2.21 3.01
CA ALA A 12 18.55 2.81 1.67
C ALA A 12 19.38 1.98 0.66
N ARG A 13 20.56 1.52 1.06
CA ARG A 13 21.41 0.70 0.19
C ARG A 13 20.82 -0.70 -0.08
N ILE A 14 20.19 -1.31 0.92
CA ILE A 14 19.47 -2.58 0.75
C ILE A 14 18.33 -2.41 -0.26
N VAL A 15 17.55 -1.33 -0.16
CA VAL A 15 16.47 -1.01 -1.11
C VAL A 15 16.99 -0.95 -2.55
N GLU A 16 18.05 -0.18 -2.79
CA GLU A 16 18.67 -0.05 -4.13
C GLU A 16 19.12 -1.40 -4.70
N LEU A 17 19.70 -2.27 -3.86
CA LEU A 17 20.17 -3.60 -4.28
C LEU A 17 19.01 -4.56 -4.58
N LEU A 18 17.92 -4.48 -3.82
CA LEU A 18 16.73 -5.29 -4.05
C LEU A 18 15.97 -4.84 -5.31
N ASP A 19 15.90 -3.54 -5.58
CA ASP A 19 15.26 -2.99 -6.79
C ASP A 19 16.01 -3.38 -8.08
N ALA A 20 17.31 -3.66 -8.01
CA ALA A 20 18.09 -4.20 -9.13
C ALA A 20 17.70 -5.65 -9.51
N GLY A 21 16.90 -6.34 -8.69
CA GLY A 21 16.25 -7.61 -9.02
C GLY A 21 17.17 -8.84 -9.09
N ASN A 22 18.40 -8.77 -8.59
CA ASN A 22 19.40 -9.83 -8.74
C ASN A 22 19.74 -10.59 -7.45
N ILE A 23 19.13 -10.21 -6.33
CA ILE A 23 19.40 -10.78 -5.00
C ILE A 23 18.57 -12.05 -4.77
N ARG A 24 19.20 -13.23 -4.75
CA ARG A 24 18.49 -14.52 -4.62
C ARG A 24 18.57 -15.11 -3.22
N SER A 25 19.54 -14.66 -2.43
CA SER A 25 19.77 -15.10 -1.06
C SER A 25 20.24 -13.96 -0.16
N GLN A 26 20.14 -14.13 1.16
CA GLN A 26 20.73 -13.18 2.12
C GLN A 26 22.25 -13.15 2.02
N SER A 27 22.87 -14.27 1.62
CA SER A 27 24.31 -14.34 1.36
C SER A 27 24.71 -13.50 0.14
N ASP A 28 23.86 -13.47 -0.89
CA ASP A 28 24.07 -12.63 -2.08
C ASP A 28 23.98 -11.15 -1.70
N LEU A 29 23.00 -10.79 -0.86
CA LEU A 29 22.86 -9.43 -0.35
C LEU A 29 24.05 -9.01 0.52
N ALA A 30 24.53 -9.92 1.37
CA ALA A 30 25.74 -9.69 2.17
C ALA A 30 26.96 -9.44 1.28
N ALA A 31 27.15 -10.26 0.24
CA ALA A 31 28.25 -10.09 -0.71
C ALA A 31 28.15 -8.77 -1.50
N ALA A 32 26.94 -8.38 -1.91
CA ALA A 32 26.71 -7.12 -2.63
C ALA A 32 26.97 -5.89 -1.75
N LEU A 33 26.59 -5.96 -0.46
CA LEU A 33 26.89 -4.92 0.52
C LEU A 33 28.39 -4.85 0.83
N ASP A 34 29.05 -5.99 0.97
CA ASP A 34 30.49 -6.06 1.23
C ASP A 34 31.31 -5.49 0.06
N ALA A 35 30.90 -5.77 -1.19
CA ALA A 35 31.46 -5.15 -2.39
C ALA A 35 31.28 -3.62 -2.42
N ALA A 36 30.26 -3.10 -1.74
CA ALA A 36 30.04 -1.67 -1.52
C ALA A 36 30.73 -1.12 -0.25
N GLY A 37 31.57 -1.92 0.41
CA GLY A 37 32.30 -1.54 1.63
C GLY A 37 31.49 -1.62 2.92
N VAL A 38 30.33 -2.29 2.90
CA VAL A 38 29.37 -2.38 4.01
C VAL A 38 29.35 -3.81 4.56
N ALA A 39 30.14 -4.06 5.60
CA ALA A 39 30.16 -5.36 6.27
C ALA A 39 28.97 -5.49 7.24
N VAL A 40 28.18 -6.56 7.10
CA VAL A 40 26.98 -6.83 7.92
C VAL A 40 26.91 -8.31 8.27
N THR A 41 26.35 -8.63 9.44
CA THR A 41 26.11 -10.02 9.84
C THR A 41 24.79 -10.53 9.25
N GLN A 42 24.65 -11.84 9.11
CA GLN A 42 23.39 -12.46 8.69
C GLN A 42 22.22 -12.09 9.63
N ALA A 43 22.45 -12.02 10.94
CA ALA A 43 21.43 -11.64 11.92
C ALA A 43 20.97 -10.18 11.73
N THR A 44 21.89 -9.27 11.40
CA THR A 44 21.56 -7.87 11.07
C THR A 44 20.73 -7.78 9.79
N LEU A 45 21.17 -8.49 8.75
CA LEU A 45 20.48 -8.56 7.45
C LEU A 45 19.07 -9.12 7.57
N SER A 46 18.89 -10.19 8.35
CA SER A 46 17.55 -10.75 8.59
C SER A 46 16.63 -9.70 9.19
N ARG A 47 17.07 -9.01 10.25
CA ARG A 47 16.27 -7.96 10.90
C ARG A 47 15.99 -6.79 9.95
N ASP A 48 16.98 -6.33 9.19
CA ASP A 48 16.78 -5.23 8.24
C ASP A 48 15.77 -5.60 7.15
N LEU A 49 15.83 -6.84 6.62
CA LEU A 49 14.87 -7.33 5.64
C LEU A 49 13.45 -7.45 6.23
N ASP A 50 13.33 -7.94 7.46
CA ASP A 50 12.05 -8.02 8.17
C ASP A 50 11.44 -6.62 8.39
N GLU A 51 12.26 -5.66 8.82
CA GLU A 51 11.86 -4.27 9.05
C GLU A 51 11.47 -3.53 7.77
N LEU A 52 12.16 -3.82 6.66
CA LEU A 52 11.84 -3.27 5.35
C LEU A 52 10.67 -3.99 4.68
N GLY A 53 10.20 -5.12 5.23
CA GLY A 53 9.11 -5.92 4.68
C GLY A 53 9.49 -6.67 3.40
N ALA A 54 10.78 -6.96 3.19
CA ALA A 54 11.24 -7.68 2.00
C ALA A 54 10.69 -9.11 1.96
N VAL A 55 10.24 -9.54 0.79
CA VAL A 55 9.70 -10.88 0.56
C VAL A 55 10.48 -11.61 -0.51
N LYS A 56 10.58 -12.93 -0.37
CA LYS A 56 11.19 -13.78 -1.38
C LYS A 56 10.13 -14.26 -2.37
N LEU A 57 10.15 -13.72 -3.59
CA LEU A 57 9.27 -14.15 -4.67
C LEU A 57 9.84 -15.38 -5.36
N ARG A 58 8.97 -16.36 -5.60
CA ARG A 58 9.29 -17.50 -6.47
C ARG A 58 9.14 -17.03 -7.92
N GLY A 59 10.13 -17.31 -8.76
CA GLY A 59 10.04 -17.04 -10.18
C GLY A 59 8.93 -17.88 -10.83
N VAL A 60 8.37 -17.36 -11.92
CA VAL A 60 7.44 -18.10 -12.78
C VAL A 60 8.27 -18.97 -13.73
N ASP A 61 7.79 -20.17 -14.05
CA ASP A 61 8.40 -21.06 -15.05
C ASP A 61 9.90 -21.38 -14.84
N GLY A 62 10.29 -21.70 -13.60
CA GLY A 62 11.65 -22.19 -13.29
C GLY A 62 12.69 -21.10 -13.03
N GLU A 63 12.32 -19.82 -13.10
CA GLU A 63 13.18 -18.71 -12.72
C GLU A 63 13.55 -18.77 -11.22
N PRO A 64 14.82 -18.48 -10.85
CA PRO A 64 15.27 -18.52 -9.48
C PRO A 64 14.58 -17.45 -8.63
N ALA A 65 14.24 -17.83 -7.39
CA ALA A 65 13.57 -16.92 -6.46
C ALA A 65 14.46 -15.71 -6.10
N VAL A 66 13.85 -14.53 -6.04
CA VAL A 66 14.52 -13.26 -5.75
C VAL A 66 13.88 -12.56 -4.55
N TYR A 67 14.69 -11.84 -3.78
CA TYR A 67 14.19 -10.90 -2.79
C TYR A 67 13.74 -9.62 -3.48
N VAL A 68 12.57 -9.15 -3.11
CA VAL A 68 12.04 -7.86 -3.53
C VAL A 68 11.47 -7.16 -2.32
N LEU A 69 11.45 -5.83 -2.37
CA LEU A 69 10.57 -5.07 -1.52
C LEU A 69 9.20 -5.03 -2.20
N PRO A 70 8.12 -5.43 -1.52
CA PRO A 70 6.78 -5.12 -1.99
C PRO A 70 6.71 -3.59 -2.10
N GLN A 71 6.76 -3.08 -3.34
CA GLN A 71 6.36 -1.70 -3.61
C GLN A 71 4.98 -1.53 -2.96
N GLU A 72 4.74 -0.48 -2.19
CA GLU A 72 3.46 -0.29 -1.50
C GLU A 72 2.29 -0.45 -2.51
N GLY A 73 1.58 -1.60 -2.44
CA GLY A 73 0.54 -1.99 -3.41
C GLY A 73 0.80 -3.28 -4.22
N ALA A 74 2.00 -3.86 -4.17
CA ALA A 74 2.35 -5.11 -4.88
C ALA A 74 2.24 -6.34 -3.94
N SER A 75 1.04 -6.91 -3.83
CA SER A 75 0.90 -8.29 -3.37
C SER A 75 1.30 -9.23 -4.51
N PRO A 76 2.14 -10.25 -4.31
CA PRO A 76 2.59 -11.13 -5.40
C PRO A 76 1.50 -12.06 -5.96
N LEU A 77 0.28 -12.00 -5.42
CA LEU A 77 -0.85 -12.83 -5.82
C LEU A 77 -2.00 -12.02 -6.46
N ARG A 78 -1.86 -10.69 -6.60
CA ARG A 78 -2.85 -9.84 -7.26
C ARG A 78 -2.10 -8.82 -8.13
N PRO A 79 -2.51 -8.57 -9.40
CA PRO A 79 -1.88 -7.53 -10.21
C PRO A 79 -1.80 -6.25 -9.38
N ALA A 80 -0.61 -5.64 -9.33
CA ALA A 80 -0.30 -4.50 -8.46
C ALA A 80 -1.45 -3.50 -8.48
N GLN A 81 -2.16 -3.39 -7.35
CA GLN A 81 -3.26 -2.45 -7.23
C GLN A 81 -2.63 -1.07 -7.32
N ARG A 82 -2.99 -0.29 -8.34
CA ARG A 82 -2.46 1.07 -8.49
C ARG A 82 -2.84 1.84 -7.23
N ALA A 83 -2.08 2.87 -6.84
CA ALA A 83 -2.43 3.71 -5.68
C ALA A 83 -3.92 4.18 -5.67
N PRO A 84 -4.54 4.49 -6.84
CA PRO A 84 -5.98 4.70 -6.94
C PRO A 84 -6.86 3.51 -6.53
N ASP A 85 -6.47 2.27 -6.86
CA ASP A 85 -7.23 1.05 -6.53
C ASP A 85 -7.23 0.77 -5.02
N VAL A 86 -6.08 1.00 -4.35
CA VAL A 86 -5.96 0.89 -2.90
C VAL A 86 -6.88 1.91 -2.21
N LEU A 87 -6.85 3.16 -2.67
CA LEU A 87 -7.74 4.21 -2.15
C LEU A 87 -9.21 3.84 -2.35
N ILE A 88 -9.61 3.39 -3.55
CA ILE A 88 -10.99 2.98 -3.84
C ILE A 88 -11.46 1.90 -2.86
N HIS A 89 -10.65 0.87 -2.65
CA HIS A 89 -10.98 -0.22 -1.73
C HIS A 89 -11.15 0.30 -0.28
N ARG A 90 -10.22 1.13 0.19
CA ARG A 90 -10.27 1.74 1.54
C ARG A 90 -11.46 2.66 1.73
N LEU A 91 -11.81 3.47 0.74
CA LEU A 91 -13.01 4.29 0.75
C LEU A 91 -14.28 3.43 0.86
N GLY A 92 -14.34 2.31 0.13
CA GLY A 92 -15.46 1.36 0.23
C GLY A 92 -15.67 0.82 1.65
N GLU A 93 -14.57 0.46 2.32
CA GLU A 93 -14.56 -0.12 3.66
C GLU A 93 -14.76 0.90 4.78
N LEU A 94 -14.10 2.06 4.70
CA LEU A 94 -13.92 2.98 5.83
C LEU A 94 -14.73 4.27 5.71
N LEU A 95 -15.26 4.63 4.54
CA LEU A 95 -16.03 5.87 4.40
C LEU A 95 -17.43 5.71 5.01
N THR A 96 -17.67 6.37 6.14
CA THR A 96 -19.00 6.41 6.79
C THR A 96 -19.77 7.69 6.49
N GLY A 97 -19.08 8.77 6.14
CA GLY A 97 -19.68 10.04 5.74
C GLY A 97 -18.67 10.98 5.09
N VAL A 98 -19.15 11.90 4.26
CA VAL A 98 -18.32 12.93 3.62
C VAL A 98 -19.13 14.21 3.47
N GLU A 99 -18.57 15.33 3.91
CA GLU A 99 -19.15 16.67 3.80
C GLU A 99 -18.06 17.66 3.39
N ALA A 100 -18.46 18.79 2.80
CA ALA A 100 -17.52 19.81 2.35
C ALA A 100 -17.98 21.22 2.70
N SER A 101 -17.00 22.11 2.92
CA SER A 101 -17.18 23.55 3.11
C SER A 101 -16.00 24.27 2.47
N ALA A 102 -16.26 25.04 1.40
CA ALA A 102 -15.22 25.67 0.58
C ALA A 102 -14.14 24.65 0.14
N ASN A 103 -12.90 24.83 0.57
CA ASN A 103 -11.78 23.93 0.26
C ASN A 103 -11.54 22.83 1.31
N LEU A 104 -12.40 22.73 2.31
CA LEU A 104 -12.31 21.73 3.37
C LEU A 104 -13.28 20.59 3.07
N VAL A 105 -12.78 19.37 3.12
CA VAL A 105 -13.59 18.16 3.06
C VAL A 105 -13.40 17.38 4.35
N VAL A 106 -14.50 17.10 5.03
CA VAL A 106 -14.55 16.32 6.26
C VAL A 106 -15.01 14.92 5.92
N VAL A 107 -14.14 13.95 6.15
CA VAL A 107 -14.38 12.53 5.91
C VAL A 107 -14.55 11.83 7.24
N ARG A 108 -15.63 11.08 7.42
CA ARG A 108 -15.90 10.28 8.63
C ARG A 108 -15.55 8.82 8.38
N THR A 109 -15.01 8.19 9.42
CA THR A 109 -14.62 6.77 9.44
C THR A 109 -15.14 6.08 10.70
N PRO A 110 -15.03 4.75 10.82
CA PRO A 110 -15.13 4.10 12.12
C PRO A 110 -14.04 4.60 13.09
N PRO A 111 -14.21 4.39 14.40
CA PRO A 111 -13.20 4.74 15.40
C PRO A 111 -11.83 4.12 15.10
N GLY A 112 -10.76 4.89 15.29
CA GLY A 112 -9.38 4.48 15.05
C GLY A 112 -8.97 4.27 13.59
N ALA A 113 -9.85 4.55 12.61
CA ALA A 113 -9.58 4.29 11.20
C ALA A 113 -9.15 5.53 10.39
N ALA A 114 -9.28 6.74 10.96
CA ALA A 114 -9.07 7.96 10.21
C ALA A 114 -7.62 8.13 9.72
N GLN A 115 -6.63 7.91 10.59
CA GLN A 115 -5.21 7.97 10.19
C GLN A 115 -4.87 7.01 9.05
N PHE A 116 -5.50 5.83 9.05
CA PHE A 116 -5.28 4.85 8.00
C PHE A 116 -5.84 5.30 6.65
N LEU A 117 -7.04 5.90 6.64
CA LEU A 117 -7.63 6.46 5.42
C LEU A 117 -6.87 7.70 4.93
N ALA A 118 -6.41 8.57 5.83
CA ALA A 118 -5.59 9.74 5.51
C ALA A 118 -4.30 9.33 4.77
N SER A 119 -3.59 8.32 5.27
CA SER A 119 -2.40 7.79 4.61
C SER A 119 -2.68 7.25 3.20
N ALA A 120 -3.83 6.62 2.98
CA ALA A 120 -4.22 6.14 1.66
C ALA A 120 -4.53 7.30 0.69
N LEU A 121 -5.17 8.37 1.17
CA LEU A 121 -5.43 9.58 0.40
C LEU A 121 -4.13 10.29 -0.01
N ASP A 122 -3.18 10.42 0.90
CA ASP A 122 -1.87 11.03 0.61
C ASP A 122 -1.10 10.23 -0.45
N LYS A 123 -1.07 8.89 -0.31
CA LYS A 123 -0.38 7.99 -1.25
C LYS A 123 -1.03 7.94 -2.63
N ALA A 124 -2.34 8.17 -2.72
CA ALA A 124 -3.05 8.21 -3.99
C ALA A 124 -2.62 9.41 -4.88
N GLY A 125 -2.02 10.44 -4.29
CA GLY A 125 -1.47 11.58 -5.03
C GLY A 125 -2.51 12.33 -5.85
N LEU A 126 -3.74 12.44 -5.34
CA LEU A 126 -4.84 13.11 -6.04
C LEU A 126 -4.47 14.57 -6.35
N PRO A 127 -4.45 15.01 -7.62
CA PRO A 127 -4.00 16.37 -7.97
C PRO A 127 -4.79 17.48 -7.27
N ALA A 128 -6.09 17.26 -7.04
CA ALA A 128 -6.97 18.21 -6.38
C ALA A 128 -6.68 18.38 -4.87
N VAL A 129 -6.02 17.42 -4.23
CA VAL A 129 -5.73 17.42 -2.80
C VAL A 129 -4.42 18.16 -2.53
N LEU A 130 -4.47 19.15 -1.63
CA LEU A 130 -3.32 19.85 -1.10
C LEU A 130 -2.63 19.01 0.00
N GLY A 131 -3.42 18.39 0.87
CA GLY A 131 -2.96 17.50 1.94
C GLY A 131 -4.09 17.02 2.83
N THR A 132 -3.77 16.12 3.76
CA THR A 132 -4.72 15.54 4.72
C THR A 132 -4.24 15.62 6.16
N ILE A 133 -5.18 15.60 7.12
CA ILE A 133 -4.92 15.49 8.55
C ILE A 133 -5.87 14.43 9.12
N GLY A 134 -5.33 13.32 9.60
CA GLY A 134 -6.08 12.28 10.29
C GLY A 134 -6.30 12.58 11.78
N GLY A 135 -7.51 12.34 12.28
CA GLY A 135 -7.85 12.24 13.69
C GLY A 135 -8.04 10.78 14.11
N ASP A 136 -9.03 10.52 14.96
CA ASP A 136 -9.43 9.14 15.34
C ASP A 136 -10.49 8.58 14.36
N ASP A 137 -11.61 9.29 14.21
CA ASP A 137 -12.78 8.91 13.40
C ASP A 137 -13.07 9.90 12.26
N THR A 138 -12.19 10.89 12.08
CA THR A 138 -12.38 12.01 11.16
C THR A 138 -11.07 12.35 10.44
N VAL A 139 -11.13 12.53 9.13
CA VAL A 139 -10.03 13.04 8.30
C VAL A 139 -10.44 14.38 7.72
N LEU A 140 -9.60 15.40 7.90
CA LEU A 140 -9.71 16.67 7.19
C LEU A 140 -8.87 16.59 5.92
N VAL A 141 -9.48 16.85 4.78
CA VAL A 141 -8.81 16.92 3.48
C VAL A 141 -8.91 18.35 2.96
N LEU A 142 -7.77 18.95 2.60
CA LEU A 142 -7.73 20.27 2.01
C LEU A 142 -7.60 20.16 0.49
N THR A 143 -8.47 20.84 -0.25
CA THR A 143 -8.33 20.99 -1.70
C THR A 143 -7.39 22.15 -2.04
N ARG A 144 -6.73 22.06 -3.20
CA ARG A 144 -5.90 23.15 -3.73
C ARG A 144 -6.74 24.34 -4.18
N ASP A 145 -7.88 24.06 -4.80
CA ASP A 145 -8.84 25.08 -5.20
C ASP A 145 -9.67 25.52 -3.98
N PRO A 146 -9.81 26.84 -3.71
CA PRO A 146 -10.66 27.41 -2.68
C PRO A 146 -12.12 26.92 -2.68
N ASP A 147 -12.66 26.57 -3.85
CA ASP A 147 -14.05 26.10 -4.02
C ASP A 147 -14.12 24.62 -4.43
N GLY A 148 -12.99 23.89 -4.34
CA GLY A 148 -12.87 22.51 -4.82
C GLY A 148 -13.48 21.44 -3.92
N GLY A 149 -13.84 21.76 -2.67
CA GLY A 149 -14.29 20.78 -1.69
C GLY A 149 -15.55 19.99 -2.11
N PRO A 150 -16.63 20.64 -2.59
CA PRO A 150 -17.83 19.93 -3.05
C PRO A 150 -17.56 18.91 -4.16
N ALA A 151 -16.69 19.25 -5.11
CA ALA A 151 -16.33 18.35 -6.21
C ALA A 151 -15.55 17.12 -5.69
N LEU A 152 -14.56 17.34 -4.82
CA LEU A 152 -13.80 16.25 -4.22
C LEU A 152 -14.67 15.34 -3.34
N ALA A 153 -15.58 15.92 -2.54
CA ALA A 153 -16.50 15.15 -1.71
C ALA A 153 -17.39 14.22 -2.55
N ALA A 154 -17.92 14.72 -3.67
CA ALA A 154 -18.71 13.93 -4.61
C ALA A 154 -17.87 12.80 -5.22
N GLU A 155 -16.63 13.09 -5.63
CA GLU A 155 -15.71 12.09 -6.19
C GLU A 155 -15.41 10.96 -5.19
N LEU A 156 -15.09 11.30 -3.94
CA LEU A 156 -14.81 10.32 -2.88
C LEU A 156 -16.03 9.42 -2.59
N ALA A 157 -17.23 10.01 -2.57
CA ALA A 157 -18.47 9.26 -2.41
C ALA A 157 -18.72 8.29 -3.57
N GLU A 158 -18.48 8.73 -4.82
CA GLU A 158 -18.63 7.87 -6.00
C GLU A 158 -17.62 6.72 -6.01
N LEU A 159 -16.36 6.98 -5.65
CA LEU A 159 -15.31 5.97 -5.54
C LEU A 159 -15.67 4.90 -4.50
N ALA A 160 -16.15 5.32 -3.32
CA ALA A 160 -16.63 4.39 -2.30
C ALA A 160 -17.82 3.55 -2.79
N GLY A 161 -18.75 4.16 -3.52
CA GLY A 161 -19.89 3.45 -4.12
C GLY A 161 -19.47 2.41 -5.16
N ARG A 162 -18.44 2.71 -5.97
CA ARG A 162 -17.86 1.76 -6.93
C ARG A 162 -17.23 0.56 -6.22
N ALA A 163 -16.46 0.79 -5.17
CA ALA A 163 -15.82 -0.27 -4.39
C ALA A 163 -16.83 -1.28 -3.83
N ARG A 164 -17.93 -0.78 -3.24
CA ARG A 164 -18.99 -1.62 -2.66
C ARG A 164 -19.74 -2.46 -3.70
N ARG A 165 -19.85 -1.98 -4.94
CA ARG A 165 -20.48 -2.70 -6.06
C ARG A 165 -19.56 -3.77 -6.66
N GLY A 166 -18.25 -3.53 -6.67
CA GLY A 166 -17.24 -4.48 -7.15
C GLY A 166 -17.05 -5.71 -6.26
N THR A 167 -17.54 -5.68 -5.02
CA THR A 167 -17.47 -6.77 -4.04
C THR A 167 -18.76 -7.58 -3.91
N SER A 168 -19.65 -7.59 -4.92
CA SER A 168 -20.83 -8.45 -4.88
C SER A 168 -20.43 -9.93 -4.70
N PRO A 169 -21.03 -10.66 -3.74
CA PRO A 169 -20.79 -12.10 -3.64
C PRO A 169 -21.29 -12.79 -4.91
N LEU A 170 -20.55 -13.80 -5.37
CA LEU A 170 -20.97 -14.72 -6.43
C LEU A 170 -22.38 -15.26 -6.08
N PRO A 171 -23.34 -15.32 -7.03
CA PRO A 171 -24.64 -15.90 -6.73
C PRO A 171 -24.47 -17.34 -6.23
N ALA A 172 -25.12 -17.66 -5.11
CA ALA A 172 -25.09 -19.00 -4.52
C ALA A 172 -25.53 -20.05 -5.56
N PRO A 173 -24.89 -21.22 -5.63
CA PRO A 173 -25.30 -22.26 -6.55
C PRO A 173 -26.75 -22.67 -6.22
N THR A 174 -27.62 -22.54 -7.22
CA THR A 174 -29.01 -23.00 -7.13
C THR A 174 -29.01 -24.49 -6.82
N SER A 175 -29.43 -24.86 -5.60
CA SER A 175 -29.69 -26.24 -5.22
C SER A 175 -30.75 -26.80 -6.18
N LYS A 176 -30.33 -27.63 -7.14
CA LYS A 176 -31.26 -28.45 -7.91
C LYS A 176 -31.96 -29.37 -6.92
N GLU A 177 -33.27 -29.15 -6.75
CA GLU A 177 -34.19 -30.11 -6.15
C GLU A 177 -33.96 -31.48 -6.79
N HIS A 178 -33.38 -32.40 -6.02
CA HIS A 178 -33.57 -33.82 -6.28
C HIS A 178 -34.96 -34.19 -5.77
N SER A 179 -35.96 -33.91 -6.60
CA SER A 179 -37.19 -34.69 -6.57
C SER A 179 -36.81 -36.09 -7.04
N SER A 180 -36.99 -37.09 -6.19
CA SER A 180 -36.92 -38.50 -6.56
C SER A 180 -38.24 -39.17 -6.15
N PRO A 181 -38.64 -40.21 -6.91
CA PRO A 181 -40.03 -40.55 -7.20
C PRO A 181 -40.74 -41.38 -6.13
#